data_AF-A0A8S0H319-F1
#
_entry.id   AF-A0A8S0H319-F1
#
_cell.length_a   1.000
_cell.length_b   1.000
_cell.length_c   1.000
_cell.angle_alpha   90.00
_cell.angle_beta   90.00
_cell.angle_gamma   90.00
#
_symmetry.space_group_name_H-M   'P 1'
#
loop_
_entity.id
_entity.type
_entity.pdbx_description
1 polymer ?
#
loop_
_entity_poly.entity_id
_entity_poly.type
_entity_poly.pdbx_seq_one_letter_code
_entity_poly.pdbx_strand_id
1 'polypeptide(L)'
;MTPDTLGAPARPVLQRTLHNRHIQLMAMGGAIGTGLFMGSGKIIAMSGTSIILIYMIIGLFVYLVMRAMGELLLSNLQFKSFADFAGAYLGPRAAFFLGWSYWLSWSVAVVGDAVVVGGFFQYWFPGCRPGCPRSA
;
A
#
# COMPACT_ATOMS: atom_id res chain seq x y z
N MET A 1 -10.89 -54.07 -9.90
CA MET A 1 -10.46 -52.99 -10.81
C MET A 1 -11.47 -51.87 -10.71
N THR A 2 -11.18 -50.89 -9.85
CA THR A 2 -11.72 -49.51 -9.87
C THR A 2 -10.63 -48.67 -9.21
N PRO A 3 -9.80 -47.95 -9.97
CA PRO A 3 -8.92 -46.93 -9.42
C PRO A 3 -9.76 -45.66 -9.11
N ASP A 4 -9.12 -44.66 -8.50
CA ASP A 4 -9.58 -43.26 -8.34
C ASP A 4 -10.43 -43.02 -7.07
N THR A 5 -10.03 -42.24 -6.07
CA THR A 5 -9.26 -40.99 -6.11
C THR A 5 -8.62 -40.73 -4.73
N LEU A 6 -7.30 -40.51 -4.75
CA LEU A 6 -6.52 -40.04 -3.61
C LEU A 6 -7.05 -38.69 -3.12
N GLY A 7 -7.11 -38.53 -1.79
CA GLY A 7 -7.59 -37.32 -1.12
C GLY A 7 -6.92 -36.05 -1.65
N ALA A 8 -7.65 -35.30 -2.47
CA ALA A 8 -7.32 -33.92 -2.77
C ALA A 8 -7.51 -33.11 -1.47
N PRO A 9 -6.52 -32.33 -1.01
CA PRO A 9 -6.71 -31.48 0.16
C PRO A 9 -7.84 -30.50 -0.14
N ALA A 10 -8.89 -30.52 0.69
CA ALA A 10 -9.97 -29.55 0.61
C ALA A 10 -9.36 -28.15 0.67
N ARG A 11 -9.53 -27.35 -0.40
CA ARG A 11 -9.01 -25.98 -0.42
C ARG A 11 -9.59 -25.25 0.80
N PRO A 12 -8.77 -24.68 1.69
CA PRO A 12 -9.29 -23.96 2.84
C PRO A 12 -10.22 -22.86 2.34
N VAL A 13 -11.51 -23.00 2.63
CA VAL A 13 -12.53 -21.99 2.31
C VAL A 13 -12.22 -20.82 3.23
N LEU A 14 -11.65 -19.75 2.65
CA LEU A 14 -11.40 -18.51 3.38
C LEU A 14 -12.73 -18.08 4.02
N GLN A 15 -12.75 -18.00 5.35
CA GLN A 15 -13.93 -17.48 6.06
C GLN A 15 -14.14 -16.04 5.61
N ARG A 16 -15.26 -15.81 4.94
CA ARG A 16 -15.63 -14.52 4.35
C ARG A 16 -16.16 -13.58 5.44
N THR A 17 -15.34 -13.31 6.45
CA THR A 17 -15.64 -12.45 7.60
C THR A 17 -15.33 -10.97 7.31
N LEU A 18 -14.74 -10.68 6.15
CA LEU A 18 -14.42 -9.31 5.75
C LEU A 18 -15.66 -8.61 5.17
N HIS A 19 -16.43 -8.00 6.06
CA HIS A 19 -17.55 -7.14 5.70
C HIS A 19 -17.05 -5.93 4.87
N ASN A 20 -17.91 -5.39 3.99
CA ASN A 20 -17.57 -4.29 3.09
C ASN A 20 -16.99 -3.06 3.83
N ARG A 21 -17.44 -2.86 5.08
CA ARG A 21 -16.91 -1.84 6.00
C ARG A 21 -15.42 -2.01 6.31
N HIS A 22 -14.94 -3.23 6.55
CA HIS A 22 -13.52 -3.47 6.82
C HIS A 22 -12.66 -3.16 5.59
N ILE A 23 -13.14 -3.48 4.39
CA ILE A 23 -12.44 -3.18 3.14
C ILE A 23 -12.33 -1.67 2.94
N GLN A 24 -13.41 -0.93 3.20
CA GLN A 24 -13.38 0.54 3.12
C GLN A 24 -12.45 1.16 4.17
N LEU A 25 -12.45 0.63 5.40
CA LEU A 25 -11.54 1.10 6.46
C LEU A 25 -10.07 0.83 6.10
N MET A 26 -9.74 -0.33 5.51
CA MET A 26 -8.40 -0.61 5.00
C MET A 26 -8.01 0.36 3.88
N ALA A 27 -8.92 0.62 2.94
CA ALA A 27 -8.68 1.55 1.85
C ALA A 27 -8.43 2.98 2.34
N MET A 28 -9.23 3.48 3.29
CA MET A 28 -9.01 4.79 3.90
C MET A 28 -7.71 4.84 4.71
N GLY A 29 -7.40 3.79 5.47
CA GLY A 29 -6.15 3.69 6.24
C GLY A 29 -4.91 3.78 5.35
N GLY A 30 -4.92 3.07 4.21
CA GLY A 30 -3.85 3.15 3.22
C GLY A 30 -3.77 4.50 2.50
N ALA A 31 -4.91 5.14 2.20
CA ALA A 31 -4.94 6.41 1.49
C ALA A 31 -4.48 7.60 2.34
N ILE A 32 -4.76 7.61 3.64
CA ILE A 32 -4.35 8.70 4.54
C ILE A 32 -2.86 8.55 4.87
N GLY A 33 -2.44 7.38 5.36
CA GLY A 33 -1.04 7.01 5.55
C GLY A 33 -0.15 7.98 6.35
N THR A 34 1.12 7.61 6.53
CA THR A 34 2.17 8.45 7.12
C THR A 34 2.64 9.56 6.18
N GLY A 35 2.54 9.30 4.86
CA GLY A 35 2.94 10.22 3.80
C GLY A 35 2.16 11.53 3.78
N LEU A 36 0.86 11.52 4.10
CA LEU A 36 0.09 12.75 4.21
C LEU A 36 0.58 13.59 5.39
N PHE A 37 0.84 13.01 6.55
CA PHE A 37 1.25 13.76 7.74
C PHE A 37 2.67 14.32 7.65
N MET A 38 3.67 13.50 7.30
CA MET A 38 5.05 13.97 7.21
C MET A 38 5.31 14.76 5.91
N GLY A 39 4.65 14.38 4.81
CA GLY A 39 4.80 15.02 3.51
C GLY A 39 4.08 16.37 3.41
N SER A 40 2.85 16.48 3.94
CA SER A 40 2.07 17.71 3.81
C SER A 40 2.74 18.91 4.48
N GLY A 41 3.27 18.77 5.71
CA GLY A 41 3.90 19.89 6.42
C GLY A 41 5.06 20.53 5.64
N LYS A 42 5.91 19.69 5.03
CA LYS A 42 7.04 20.16 4.21
C LYS A 42 6.58 20.81 2.90
N ILE A 43 5.60 20.20 2.22
CA ILE A 43 5.12 20.71 0.93
C ILE A 43 4.26 21.97 1.12
N ILE A 44 3.46 22.07 2.19
CA ILE A 44 2.67 23.26 2.52
C ILE A 44 3.60 24.45 2.79
N ALA A 45 4.67 24.24 3.58
CA ALA A 45 5.65 25.28 3.88
C ALA A 45 6.38 25.80 2.61
N MET A 46 6.57 24.95 1.60
CA MET A 46 7.27 25.33 0.36
C MET A 46 6.35 25.86 -0.75
N SER A 47 5.10 25.39 -0.85
CA SER A 47 4.23 25.66 -2.01
C SER A 47 3.18 26.75 -1.78
N GLY A 48 2.94 27.20 -0.53
CA GLY A 48 1.93 28.22 -0.24
C GLY A 48 0.52 27.82 -0.73
N THR A 49 -0.29 28.80 -1.14
CA THR A 49 -1.70 28.58 -1.57
C THR A 49 -1.84 27.68 -2.80
N SER A 50 -0.80 27.58 -3.65
CA SER A 50 -0.84 26.79 -4.89
C SER A 50 -0.89 25.28 -4.67
N ILE A 51 -0.66 24.80 -3.44
CA ILE A 51 -0.67 23.38 -3.12
C ILE A 51 -2.04 22.72 -3.37
N ILE A 52 -3.14 23.46 -3.19
CA ILE A 52 -4.50 22.96 -3.39
C ILE A 52 -4.73 22.61 -4.86
N LEU A 53 -4.29 23.48 -5.79
CA LEU A 53 -4.41 23.24 -7.22
C LEU A 53 -3.59 22.03 -7.66
N ILE A 54 -2.38 21.89 -7.12
CA ILE A 54 -1.49 20.75 -7.42
C ILE A 54 -2.12 19.44 -6.95
N TYR A 55 -2.61 19.38 -5.71
CA TYR A 55 -3.30 18.18 -5.20
C TYR A 55 -4.58 17.86 -5.98
N MET A 56 -5.32 18.87 -6.44
CA MET A 56 -6.51 18.67 -7.27
C MET A 56 -6.17 18.01 -8.61
N ILE A 57 -5.13 18.50 -9.30
CA ILE A 57 -4.69 17.98 -10.60
C ILE A 57 -4.12 16.56 -10.45
N ILE A 58 -3.24 16.34 -9.47
CA ILE A 58 -2.68 15.01 -9.19
C ILE A 58 -3.78 14.04 -8.78
N GLY A 59 -4.69 14.47 -7.89
CA GLY A 59 -5.82 13.67 -7.43
C GLY A 59 -6.75 13.27 -8.57
N LEU A 60 -7.03 14.19 -9.51
CA LEU A 60 -7.81 13.89 -10.71
C LEU A 60 -7.14 12.82 -11.57
N PHE A 61 -5.83 12.94 -11.80
CA PHE A 61 -5.09 11.95 -12.59
C PHE A 61 -5.09 10.57 -11.93
N VAL A 62 -4.80 10.51 -10.62
CA VAL A 62 -4.82 9.26 -9.84
C VAL A 62 -6.23 8.65 -9.82
N TYR A 63 -7.27 9.48 -9.71
CA TYR A 63 -8.66 9.02 -9.77
C TYR A 63 -8.98 8.34 -11.10
N LEU A 64 -8.57 8.94 -12.23
CA LEU A 64 -8.78 8.36 -13.55
C LEU A 64 -8.05 7.02 -13.71
N VAL A 65 -6.79 6.94 -13.25
CA VAL A 65 -6.02 5.69 -13.28
C VAL A 65 -6.69 4.60 -12.43
N MET A 66 -7.13 4.95 -11.21
CA MET A 66 -7.80 4.00 -10.31
C MET A 66 -9.13 3.54 -10.89
N ARG A 67 -9.87 4.43 -11.56
CA ARG A 67 -11.12 4.08 -12.25
C ARG A 67 -10.86 3.10 -13.39
N ALA A 68 -9.88 3.38 -14.24
CA ALA A 68 -9.52 2.48 -15.34
C ALA A 68 -9.07 1.11 -14.83
N MET A 69 -8.28 1.06 -13.75
CA MET A 69 -7.86 -0.18 -13.12
C MET A 69 -9.05 -0.96 -12.53
N GLY A 70 -10.03 -0.26 -11.94
CA GLY A 70 -11.27 -0.87 -11.45
C GLY A 70 -12.10 -1.55 -12.55
N GLU A 71 -12.27 -0.88 -13.68
CA GLU A 71 -12.97 -1.45 -14.86
C GLU A 71 -12.24 -2.70 -15.40
N LEU A 72 -10.90 -2.64 -15.48
CA LEU A 72 -10.06 -3.77 -15.91
C LEU A 72 -10.20 -4.99 -14.98
N LEU A 73 -10.18 -4.79 -13.67
CA LEU A 73 -10.36 -5.86 -12.68
C LEU A 73 -11.75 -6.50 -12.74
N LEU A 74 -12.80 -5.72 -13.06
CA LEU A 74 -14.15 -6.24 -13.26
C LEU A 74 -14.29 -7.02 -14.58
N SER A 75 -13.56 -6.62 -15.62
CA SER A 75 -13.61 -7.27 -16.93
C SER A 75 -12.99 -8.67 -16.96
N ASN A 76 -11.93 -8.91 -16.17
CA ASN A 76 -11.20 -10.18 -16.13
C ASN A 76 -10.82 -10.54 -14.69
N LEU A 77 -11.67 -11.33 -14.04
CA LEU A 77 -11.48 -11.83 -12.67
C LEU A 77 -10.32 -12.84 -12.52
N GLN A 78 -9.65 -13.22 -13.61
CA GLN A 78 -8.45 -14.07 -13.57
C GLN A 78 -7.22 -13.32 -13.03
N PHE A 79 -7.19 -11.98 -13.12
CA PHE A 79 -6.10 -11.17 -12.61
C PHE A 79 -6.26 -10.96 -11.10
N LYS A 80 -5.35 -11.56 -10.32
CA LYS A 80 -5.39 -11.48 -8.85
C LYS A 80 -4.46 -10.40 -8.28
N SER A 81 -3.58 -9.84 -9.12
CA SER A 81 -2.61 -8.83 -8.72
C SER A 81 -2.25 -7.90 -9.88
N PHE A 82 -1.83 -6.68 -9.58
CA PHE A 82 -1.36 -5.69 -10.56
C PHE A 82 -0.19 -6.22 -11.41
N ALA A 83 0.68 -7.05 -10.83
CA ALA A 83 1.78 -7.68 -11.54
C ALA A 83 1.31 -8.69 -12.60
N ASP A 84 0.13 -9.29 -12.40
CA ASP A 84 -0.48 -10.27 -13.30
C ASP A 84 -1.07 -9.59 -14.55
N PHE A 85 -1.68 -8.41 -14.36
CA PHE A 85 -2.07 -7.50 -15.44
C PHE A 85 -0.86 -7.08 -16.28
N ALA A 86 0.22 -6.65 -15.62
CA ALA A 86 1.41 -6.21 -16.32
C ALA A 86 2.12 -7.36 -17.05
N GLY A 87 2.04 -8.58 -16.52
CA GLY A 87 2.54 -9.78 -17.19
C GLY A 87 1.74 -10.14 -18.45
N ALA A 88 0.42 -10.00 -18.40
CA ALA A 88 -0.45 -10.28 -19.54
C ALA A 88 -0.34 -9.24 -20.66
N TYR A 89 -0.16 -7.96 -20.33
CA TYR A 89 -0.11 -6.88 -21.33
C TYR A 89 1.31 -6.49 -21.78
N LEU A 90 2.30 -6.47 -20.88
CA LEU A 90 3.68 -6.07 -21.18
C LEU A 90 4.66 -7.26 -21.30
N GLY A 91 4.20 -8.46 -20.95
CA GLY A 91 4.95 -9.70 -21.07
C GLY A 91 5.68 -10.13 -19.78
N PRO A 92 6.21 -11.37 -19.75
CA PRO A 92 6.72 -12.00 -18.52
C PRO A 92 7.90 -11.26 -17.88
N ARG A 93 8.77 -10.65 -18.70
CA ARG A 93 9.92 -9.89 -18.21
C ARG A 93 9.47 -8.60 -17.52
N ALA A 94 8.48 -7.91 -18.08
CA ALA A 94 7.94 -6.70 -17.49
C ALA A 94 7.28 -6.98 -16.13
N ALA A 95 6.51 -8.07 -16.02
CA ALA A 95 5.98 -8.52 -14.72
C ALA A 95 7.07 -8.79 -13.69
N PHE A 96 8.18 -9.41 -14.08
CA PHE A 96 9.31 -9.63 -13.16
C PHE A 96 9.92 -8.32 -12.65
N PHE A 97 10.18 -7.36 -13.54
CA PHE A 97 10.68 -6.04 -13.15
C PHE A 97 9.69 -5.26 -12.29
N LEU A 98 8.40 -5.30 -12.61
CA LEU A 98 7.34 -4.66 -11.84
C LEU A 98 7.17 -5.31 -10.46
N GLY A 99 7.22 -6.64 -10.37
CA GLY A 99 7.18 -7.36 -9.10
C GLY A 99 8.37 -7.00 -8.21
N TRP A 100 9.57 -6.95 -8.78
CA TRP A 100 10.78 -6.55 -8.05
C TRP A 100 10.72 -5.09 -7.60
N SER A 101 10.31 -4.18 -8.49
CA SER A 101 10.16 -2.75 -8.17
C SER A 101 9.09 -2.53 -7.09
N TYR A 102 8.01 -3.29 -7.14
CA TYR A 102 6.96 -3.27 -6.12
C TYR A 102 7.51 -3.71 -4.77
N TRP A 103 8.21 -4.85 -4.70
CA TRP A 103 8.82 -5.33 -3.48
C TRP A 103 9.84 -4.35 -2.89
N LEU A 104 10.67 -3.73 -3.73
CA LEU A 104 11.61 -2.68 -3.31
C LEU A 104 10.87 -1.45 -2.79
N SER A 105 9.79 -1.02 -3.44
CA SER A 105 9.01 0.14 -2.99
C SER A 105 8.43 -0.07 -1.59
N TRP A 106 7.93 -1.28 -1.28
CA TRP A 106 7.46 -1.64 0.06
C TRP A 106 8.59 -1.70 1.08
N SER A 107 9.76 -2.22 0.69
CA SER A 107 10.92 -2.27 1.57
C SER A 107 11.39 -0.87 1.98
N VAL A 108 11.43 0.07 1.01
CA VAL A 108 11.75 1.48 1.27
C VAL A 108 10.67 2.16 2.12
N ALA A 109 9.39 1.86 1.88
CA ALA A 109 8.29 2.41 2.67
C ALA A 109 8.39 2.03 4.16
N VAL A 110 8.70 0.76 4.46
CA VAL A 110 8.88 0.29 5.86
C VAL A 110 10.02 1.02 6.55
N VAL A 111 11.15 1.25 5.87
CA VAL A 111 12.26 2.03 6.42
C VAL A 111 11.85 3.48 6.63
N GLY A 112 11.13 4.08 5.69
CA GLY A 112 10.58 5.43 5.81
C GLY A 112 9.67 5.57 7.02
N ASP A 113 8.72 4.65 7.20
CA ASP A 113 7.80 4.63 8.34
C ASP A 113 8.56 4.48 9.67
N ALA A 114 9.62 3.67 9.73
CA ALA A 114 10.45 3.56 10.92
C ALA A 114 11.14 4.88 11.29
N VAL A 115 11.63 5.65 10.31
CA VAL A 115 12.23 6.98 10.52
C VAL A 115 11.17 7.97 11.01
N VAL A 116 9.98 7.97 10.41
CA VAL A 116 8.86 8.83 10.80
C VAL A 116 8.45 8.55 12.25
N VAL A 117 8.26 7.27 12.59
CA VAL A 117 7.91 6.81 13.93
C VAL A 117 8.99 7.19 14.93
N GLY A 118 10.28 7.01 14.59
CA GLY A 118 11.39 7.45 15.42
C GLY A 118 11.36 8.97 15.72
N GLY A 119 11.04 9.79 14.71
CA GLY A 119 10.85 11.22 14.87
C GLY A 119 9.67 11.58 15.79
N PHE A 120 8.53 10.90 15.64
CA PHE A 120 7.38 11.08 16.52
C PHE A 120 7.67 10.69 17.97
N PHE A 121 8.39 9.57 18.19
CA PHE A 121 8.79 9.14 19.53
C PHE A 121 9.69 10.19 20.21
N GLN A 122 10.64 10.79 19.49
CA GLN A 122 11.48 11.87 20.04
C GLN A 122 10.69 13.15 20.34
N TYR A 123 9.71 13.49 19.50
CA TYR A 123 8.84 14.65 19.72
C TYR A 123 7.99 14.50 21.00
N TRP A 124 7.40 13.32 21.23
CA TRP A 124 6.55 13.06 22.39
C TRP A 124 7.32 12.72 23.67
N PHE A 125 8.46 12.03 23.57
CA PHE A 125 9.29 11.64 24.71
C PHE A 125 10.71 12.19 24.58
N PRO A 126 10.91 13.51 24.73
CA PRO A 126 12.22 14.15 24.60
C PRO A 126 13.26 13.66 25.64
N GLY A 127 12.82 12.99 26.72
CA GLY A 127 13.68 12.45 27.78
C GLY A 127 14.15 11.00 27.57
N CYS A 128 13.52 10.22 26.68
CA CYS A 128 13.95 8.85 26.39
C CYS A 128 14.95 8.85 25.22
N ARG A 129 16.17 9.32 25.48
CA ARG A 129 17.30 8.92 24.63
C ARG A 129 17.44 7.39 24.74
N PRO A 130 17.52 6.63 23.63
CA PRO A 130 17.86 5.22 23.69
C PRO A 130 19.30 5.11 24.22
N GLY A 131 19.43 4.91 25.54
CA GLY A 131 20.72 4.86 26.24
C GLY A 131 20.82 5.62 27.57
N CYS A 132 19.78 6.27 28.10
CA CYS A 132 19.88 6.87 29.44
C CYS A 132 19.54 5.85 30.54
N PRO A 133 20.47 5.43 31.41
CA PRO A 133 20.12 4.64 32.58
C PRO A 133 19.35 5.53 33.55
N ARG A 134 18.16 5.09 33.97
CA ARG A 134 17.49 5.68 35.14
C ARG A 134 18.38 5.44 36.36
N SER A 135 19.08 6.46 36.83
CA SER A 135 19.68 6.46 38.17
C SER A 135 18.86 7.36 39.09
N ALA A 136 18.19 6.71 40.04
CA ALA A 136 17.65 7.18 41.32
C ALA A 136 16.70 8.38 41.33
#